data_AF-T1IB27-F1
#
_entry.id   AF-T1IB27-F1
#
_cell.length_a   1.000
_cell.length_b   1.000
_cell.length_c   1.000
_cell.angle_alpha   90.00
_cell.angle_beta   90.00
_cell.angle_gamma   90.00
#
_symmetry.space_group_name_H-M   'P 1'
#
loop_
_entity.id
_entity.type
_entity.pdbx_description
1 polymer ?
#
loop_
_entity_poly.entity_id
_entity_poly.type
_entity_poly.pdbx_seq_one_letter_code
_entity_poly.pdbx_strand_id
1 'polypeptide(L)'
;MGGPIWHAPMHDKYFVAKMLSQLNQDEAKFSTSKRIIGMLTLVNNELDIPLYLPVDQLCAKVHCNVIPLLEFRSALLNAGYHVSETHAMSNCVKTDAPMSVIWDIIRIWVKERHPVSANRLDKDDVMKNILEKVSTTTVNFNHHQDAPLPSSGLLRFQMNPTANWGPGIRGSSNSNSEWDVNQEKRKSKQNKKKQKAQNENNSLY
;
A
#
# COMPACT_ATOMS: atom_id res chain seq x y z
N MET A 1 -21.94 4.29 -13.66
CA MET A 1 -22.18 5.18 -12.50
C MET A 1 -22.22 4.32 -11.25
N GLY A 2 -21.41 4.65 -10.24
CA GLY A 2 -21.55 4.06 -8.90
C GLY A 2 -22.81 4.62 -8.23
N GLY A 3 -23.50 3.81 -7.43
CA GLY A 3 -24.83 4.14 -6.89
C GLY A 3 -24.86 5.34 -5.93
N PRO A 4 -26.01 5.61 -5.28
CA PRO A 4 -26.07 6.61 -4.23
C PRO A 4 -25.14 6.18 -3.09
N ILE A 5 -24.18 7.04 -2.75
CA ILE A 5 -23.23 6.81 -1.65
C ILE A 5 -23.39 7.90 -0.60
N TRP A 6 -23.15 7.54 0.65
CA TRP A 6 -22.95 8.53 1.72
C TRP A 6 -21.64 9.28 1.45
N HIS A 7 -21.72 10.59 1.26
CA HIS A 7 -20.56 11.45 1.01
C HIS A 7 -20.26 12.42 2.17
N ALA A 8 -21.07 12.38 3.22
CA ALA A 8 -20.87 13.18 4.42
C ALA A 8 -19.78 12.56 5.32
N PRO A 9 -19.35 13.30 6.35
CA PRO A 9 -18.41 12.80 7.35
C PRO A 9 -18.71 11.38 7.82
N MET A 10 -17.70 10.51 7.83
CA MET A 10 -17.85 9.11 8.29
C MET A 10 -17.64 8.94 9.79
N HIS A 11 -16.88 9.85 10.41
CA HIS A 11 -16.41 9.69 11.78
C HIS A 11 -16.66 10.94 12.59
N ASP A 12 -17.28 10.77 13.77
CA ASP A 12 -17.24 11.79 14.81
C ASP A 12 -15.90 11.69 15.56
N LYS A 13 -14.98 12.60 15.23
CA LYS A 13 -13.64 12.63 15.83
C LYS A 13 -13.68 12.90 17.35
N TYR A 14 -14.67 13.64 17.84
CA TYR A 14 -14.81 13.89 19.28
C TYR A 14 -15.16 12.59 20.02
N PHE A 15 -16.11 11.84 19.46
CA PHE A 15 -16.49 10.54 20.01
C PHE A 15 -15.31 9.55 19.98
N VAL A 16 -14.58 9.46 18.86
CA VAL A 16 -13.40 8.59 18.73
C VAL A 16 -12.30 8.97 19.73
N ALA A 17 -12.02 10.25 19.91
CA ALA A 17 -11.05 10.72 20.90
C ALA A 17 -11.44 10.35 22.34
N LYS A 18 -12.73 10.43 22.67
CA LYS A 18 -13.26 9.99 23.98
C LYS A 18 -13.15 8.48 24.18
N MET A 19 -13.37 7.68 23.14
CA MET A 19 -13.15 6.23 23.22
C MET A 19 -11.68 5.90 23.47
N LEU A 20 -10.76 6.59 22.79
CA LEU A 20 -9.33 6.41 22.99
C LEU A 20 -8.90 6.76 24.44
N SER A 21 -9.42 7.85 25.00
CA SER A 21 -9.08 8.23 26.38
C SER A 21 -9.56 7.20 27.41
N GLN A 22 -10.75 6.63 27.23
CA GLN A 22 -11.27 5.57 28.10
C GLN A 22 -10.47 4.27 27.97
N LEU A 23 -10.07 3.88 26.76
CA LEU A 23 -9.28 2.66 26.54
C LEU A 23 -7.87 2.75 27.14
N ASN A 24 -7.28 3.94 27.14
CA ASN A 24 -5.97 4.15 27.75
C ASN A 24 -6.02 4.12 29.29
N GLN A 25 -7.19 4.36 29.89
CA GLN A 25 -7.39 4.23 31.35
C GLN A 25 -7.56 2.77 31.78
N ASP A 26 -8.29 1.97 30.98
CA ASP A 26 -8.64 0.59 31.29
C ASP A 26 -8.09 -0.42 30.25
N GLU A 27 -6.80 -0.34 29.91
CA GLU A 27 -6.23 -1.17 28.82
C GLU A 27 -6.37 -2.69 29.09
N ALA A 28 -6.33 -3.11 30.36
CA ALA A 28 -6.45 -4.51 30.79
C ALA A 28 -7.87 -5.09 30.64
N LYS A 29 -8.88 -4.25 30.44
CA LYS A 29 -10.29 -4.67 30.34
C LYS A 29 -10.57 -5.51 29.09
N PHE A 30 -9.81 -5.28 28.01
CA PHE A 30 -10.00 -5.96 26.73
C PHE A 30 -8.70 -6.60 26.28
N SER A 31 -8.71 -7.92 26.01
CA SER A 31 -7.56 -8.62 25.43
C SER A 31 -7.18 -8.09 24.03
N THR A 32 -8.09 -7.38 23.36
CA THR A 32 -7.87 -6.74 22.06
C THR A 32 -7.59 -5.24 22.13
N SER A 33 -7.32 -4.68 23.32
CA SER A 33 -7.11 -3.24 23.53
C SER A 33 -6.10 -2.64 22.57
N LYS A 34 -4.91 -3.25 22.43
CA LYS A 34 -3.86 -2.80 21.50
C LYS A 34 -4.35 -2.63 20.05
N ARG A 35 -5.19 -3.55 19.57
CA ARG A 35 -5.80 -3.48 18.23
C ARG A 35 -6.81 -2.35 18.14
N ILE A 36 -7.67 -2.22 19.15
CA ILE A 36 -8.70 -1.17 19.17
C ILE A 36 -8.03 0.20 19.18
N ILE A 37 -7.00 0.39 20.00
CA ILE A 37 -6.20 1.62 20.07
C ILE A 37 -5.55 1.93 18.72
N GLY A 38 -4.94 0.93 18.06
CA GLY A 38 -4.33 1.11 16.74
C GLY A 38 -5.34 1.55 15.69
N MET A 39 -6.50 0.90 15.64
CA MET A 39 -7.58 1.24 14.69
C MET A 39 -8.21 2.60 14.97
N LEU A 40 -8.55 2.91 16.21
CA LEU A 40 -9.16 4.19 16.57
C LEU A 40 -8.18 5.37 16.37
N THR A 41 -6.89 5.16 16.68
CA THR A 41 -5.85 6.17 16.40
C THR A 41 -5.75 6.44 14.90
N LEU A 42 -5.86 5.40 14.06
CA LEU A 42 -5.85 5.57 12.61
C LEU A 42 -7.09 6.34 12.13
N VAL A 43 -8.28 5.95 12.56
CA VAL A 43 -9.56 6.64 12.27
C VAL A 43 -9.51 8.11 12.69
N ASN A 44 -8.94 8.42 13.86
CA ASN A 44 -8.88 9.80 14.35
C ASN A 44 -7.98 10.71 13.47
N ASN A 45 -6.87 10.15 12.97
CA ASN A 45 -5.92 10.85 12.10
C ASN A 45 -6.32 10.84 10.62
N GLU A 46 -7.34 10.07 10.24
CA GLU A 46 -7.80 9.96 8.86
C GLU A 46 -8.49 11.25 8.39
N LEU A 47 -8.27 11.60 7.12
CA LEU A 47 -8.95 12.71 6.46
C LEU A 47 -10.40 12.33 6.19
N ASP A 48 -11.29 13.28 6.45
CA ASP A 48 -12.72 13.11 6.28
C ASP A 48 -13.15 13.41 4.83
N ILE A 49 -12.59 12.63 3.93
CA ILE A 49 -12.81 12.69 2.48
C ILE A 49 -13.34 11.33 2.05
N PRO A 50 -14.32 11.27 1.12
CA PRO A 50 -14.83 10.01 0.62
C PRO A 50 -13.77 9.25 -0.18
N LEU A 51 -13.84 7.92 -0.11
CA LEU A 51 -12.96 6.98 -0.83
C LEU A 51 -11.48 7.08 -0.42
N TYR A 52 -10.66 6.19 -0.98
CA TYR A 52 -9.22 6.11 -0.73
C TYR A 52 -8.51 5.59 -1.99
N LEU A 53 -7.20 5.80 -2.04
CA LEU A 53 -6.34 5.46 -3.17
C LEU A 53 -5.44 4.27 -2.83
N PRO A 54 -5.66 3.09 -3.44
CA PRO A 54 -4.76 1.96 -3.34
C PRO A 54 -3.50 2.19 -4.19
N VAL A 55 -2.38 2.52 -3.54
CA VAL A 55 -1.12 2.88 -4.21
C VAL A 55 -0.56 1.72 -5.02
N ASP A 56 -0.71 0.50 -4.50
CA ASP A 56 -0.32 -0.75 -5.16
C ASP A 56 -1.11 -0.98 -6.46
N GLN A 57 -2.42 -0.77 -6.44
CA GLN A 57 -3.26 -0.95 -7.63
C GLN A 57 -2.99 0.12 -8.69
N LEU A 58 -2.73 1.36 -8.26
CA LEU A 58 -2.32 2.43 -9.17
C LEU A 58 -1.00 2.09 -9.88
N CYS A 59 -0.01 1.60 -9.14
CA CYS A 59 1.27 1.15 -9.72
C CYS A 59 1.09 -0.08 -10.63
N ALA A 60 0.19 -1.00 -10.26
CA ALA A 60 -0.11 -2.18 -11.06
C ALA A 60 -0.71 -1.84 -12.43
N LYS A 61 -1.47 -0.74 -12.54
CA LYS A 61 -2.02 -0.26 -13.83
C LYS A 61 -0.96 0.19 -14.83
N VAL A 62 0.20 0.64 -14.36
CA VAL A 62 1.33 1.03 -15.21
C VAL A 62 2.49 0.02 -15.13
N HIS A 63 2.25 -1.15 -14.54
CA HIS A 63 3.23 -2.23 -14.40
C HIS A 63 4.59 -1.79 -13.82
N CYS A 64 4.58 -0.79 -12.94
CA CYS A 64 5.78 -0.30 -12.28
C CYS A 64 5.96 -0.94 -10.90
N ASN A 65 7.15 -0.77 -10.33
CA ASN A 65 7.38 -1.10 -8.93
C ASN A 65 6.50 -0.21 -8.04
N VAL A 66 5.90 -0.81 -7.01
CA VAL A 66 5.04 -0.11 -6.06
C VAL A 66 5.83 0.97 -5.34
N ILE A 67 5.30 2.19 -5.32
CA ILE A 67 5.90 3.32 -4.59
C ILE A 67 5.80 3.03 -3.09
N PRO A 68 6.90 3.09 -2.32
CA PRO A 68 6.85 2.99 -0.87
C PRO A 68 5.92 4.06 -0.29
N LEU A 69 5.04 3.67 0.63
CA LEU A 69 3.99 4.56 1.15
C LEU A 69 4.54 5.85 1.77
N LEU A 70 5.70 5.79 2.44
CA LEU A 70 6.37 6.96 3.02
C LEU A 70 6.82 7.97 1.95
N GLU A 71 7.34 7.49 0.82
CA GLU A 71 7.77 8.33 -0.30
C GLU A 71 6.57 8.92 -1.03
N PHE A 72 5.52 8.13 -1.23
CA PHE A 72 4.27 8.61 -1.81
C PHE A 72 3.62 9.71 -0.97
N ARG A 73 3.59 9.52 0.36
CA ARG A 73 3.13 10.55 1.30
C ARG A 73 4.01 11.80 1.27
N SER A 74 5.33 11.62 1.24
CA SER A 74 6.27 12.75 1.15
C SER A 74 6.05 13.56 -0.12
N ALA A 75 5.84 12.90 -1.25
CA ALA A 75 5.54 13.54 -2.53
C ALA A 75 4.26 14.38 -2.48
N LEU A 76 3.19 13.86 -1.87
CA LEU A 76 1.93 14.59 -1.70
C LEU A 76 2.08 15.81 -0.78
N LEU A 77 2.77 15.64 0.35
CA LEU A 77 3.00 16.71 1.32
C LEU A 77 3.89 17.82 0.74
N ASN A 78 4.98 17.45 0.05
CA ASN A 78 5.85 18.39 -0.64
C ASN A 78 5.12 19.16 -1.75
N ALA A 79 4.10 18.54 -2.37
CA ALA A 79 3.24 19.20 -3.36
C ALA A 79 2.14 20.09 -2.72
N GLY A 80 2.10 20.19 -1.39
CA GLY A 80 1.17 21.04 -0.64
C GLY A 80 -0.19 20.42 -0.37
N TYR A 81 -0.34 19.10 -0.56
CA TYR A 81 -1.60 18.39 -0.33
C TYR A 81 -1.59 17.65 1.00
N HIS A 82 -2.78 17.50 1.59
CA HIS A 82 -2.94 16.73 2.81
C HIS A 82 -3.01 15.24 2.49
N VAL A 83 -2.40 14.42 3.35
CA VAL A 83 -2.42 12.97 3.18
C VAL A 83 -2.58 12.25 4.51
N SER A 84 -3.51 11.31 4.54
CA SER A 84 -3.70 10.38 5.65
C SER A 84 -3.72 8.94 5.13
N GLU A 85 -3.44 7.99 6.00
CA GLU A 85 -3.79 6.59 5.74
C GLU A 85 -5.28 6.37 6.01
N THR A 86 -5.81 5.27 5.50
CA THR A 86 -7.18 4.86 5.79
C THR A 86 -7.24 3.61 6.67
N HIS A 87 -8.22 3.57 7.57
CA HIS A 87 -8.54 2.36 8.33
C HIS A 87 -9.17 1.25 7.47
N ALA A 88 -9.65 1.56 6.27
CA ALA A 88 -10.37 0.62 5.42
C ALA A 88 -9.47 -0.45 4.78
N MET A 89 -8.21 -0.11 4.45
CA MET A 89 -7.30 -1.00 3.75
C MET A 89 -5.84 -0.60 3.97
N SER A 90 -4.95 -1.59 4.04
CA SER A 90 -3.51 -1.34 4.12
C SER A 90 -2.97 -0.77 2.81
N ASN A 91 -1.87 -0.01 2.89
CA ASN A 91 -1.21 0.61 1.74
C ASN A 91 -2.11 1.53 0.89
N CYS A 92 -3.15 2.09 1.51
CA CYS A 92 -4.07 3.03 0.90
C CYS A 92 -3.97 4.39 1.57
N VAL A 93 -4.12 5.45 0.79
CA VAL A 93 -4.11 6.83 1.30
C VAL A 93 -5.39 7.57 0.96
N LYS A 94 -5.78 8.50 1.82
CA LYS A 94 -6.72 9.56 1.49
C LYS A 94 -5.96 10.86 1.32
N THR A 95 -6.37 11.65 0.33
CA THR A 95 -5.77 12.94 0.02
C THR A 95 -6.78 13.84 -0.66
N ASP A 96 -6.60 15.15 -0.50
CA ASP A 96 -7.30 16.20 -1.23
C ASP A 96 -6.68 16.48 -2.61
N ALA A 97 -5.57 15.81 -2.95
CA ALA A 97 -4.93 15.94 -4.26
C ALA A 97 -5.84 15.43 -5.39
N PRO A 98 -5.96 16.20 -6.49
CA PRO A 98 -6.71 15.75 -7.65
C PRO A 98 -6.01 14.57 -8.34
N MET A 99 -6.78 13.75 -9.04
CA MET A 99 -6.27 12.56 -9.73
C MET A 99 -5.18 12.88 -10.76
N SER A 100 -5.17 14.08 -11.33
CA SER A 100 -4.10 14.56 -12.21
C SER A 100 -2.74 14.56 -11.50
N VAL A 101 -2.68 15.08 -10.26
CA VAL A 101 -1.47 15.12 -9.43
C VAL A 101 -1.04 13.71 -9.04
N ILE A 102 -1.99 12.84 -8.68
CA ILE A 102 -1.70 11.43 -8.37
C ILE A 102 -0.99 10.73 -9.52
N TRP A 103 -1.49 10.90 -10.74
CA TRP A 103 -0.85 10.33 -11.92
C TRP A 103 0.47 11.03 -12.26
N ASP A 104 0.60 12.34 -12.04
CA ASP A 104 1.89 13.03 -12.21
C ASP A 104 2.97 12.44 -11.29
N ILE A 105 2.63 12.17 -10.02
CA ILE A 105 3.54 11.50 -9.07
C ILE A 105 3.98 10.13 -9.62
N ILE A 106 3.04 9.31 -10.09
CA ILE A 106 3.36 7.99 -10.65
C ILE A 106 4.22 8.10 -11.92
N ARG A 107 3.92 9.04 -12.81
CA ARG A 107 4.72 9.26 -14.03
C ARG A 107 6.16 9.65 -13.71
N ILE A 108 6.34 10.58 -12.76
CA ILE A 108 7.68 11.03 -12.35
C ILE A 108 8.42 9.90 -11.63
N TRP A 109 7.74 9.11 -10.79
CA TRP A 109 8.30 7.91 -10.17
C TRP A 109 8.85 6.92 -11.21
N VAL A 110 8.06 6.61 -12.22
CA VAL A 110 8.47 5.72 -13.32
C VAL A 110 9.63 6.31 -14.10
N LYS A 111 9.60 7.61 -14.39
CA LYS A 111 10.65 8.28 -15.17
C LYS A 111 11.99 8.35 -14.44
N GLU A 112 11.98 8.66 -13.14
CA GLU A 112 13.21 8.94 -12.38
C GLU A 112 13.80 7.73 -11.66
N ARG A 113 12.95 6.85 -11.11
CA ARG A 113 13.40 5.78 -10.19
C ARG A 113 13.30 4.39 -10.81
N HIS A 114 12.18 4.10 -11.48
CA HIS A 114 11.89 2.75 -11.99
C HIS A 114 11.29 2.77 -13.41
N PRO A 115 12.13 2.99 -14.44
CA PRO A 115 11.66 2.99 -15.82
C PRO A 115 11.15 1.61 -16.21
N VAL A 116 9.98 1.57 -16.85
CA VAL A 116 9.42 0.32 -17.34
C VAL A 116 10.05 -0.06 -18.69
N SER A 117 10.22 -1.36 -18.92
CA SER A 117 10.80 -1.89 -20.17
C SER A 117 9.96 -1.54 -21.40
N ALA A 118 10.61 -1.10 -22.48
CA ALA A 118 9.97 -0.76 -23.77
C ALA A 118 9.01 -1.85 -24.27
N ASN A 119 9.42 -3.12 -24.19
CA ASN A 119 8.59 -4.28 -24.58
C ASN A 119 7.23 -4.37 -23.87
N ARG A 120 7.05 -3.75 -22.70
CA ARG A 120 5.76 -3.69 -21.99
C ARG A 120 4.95 -2.49 -22.42
N LEU A 121 5.60 -1.34 -22.65
CA LEU A 121 4.92 -0.15 -23.18
C LEU A 121 4.30 -0.43 -24.56
N ASP A 122 4.99 -1.20 -25.41
CA ASP A 122 4.48 -1.52 -26.74
C ASP A 122 3.30 -2.51 -26.75
N LYS A 123 3.05 -3.18 -25.62
CA LYS A 123 1.97 -4.17 -25.49
C LYS A 123 0.70 -3.62 -24.86
N ASP A 124 0.79 -2.50 -24.15
CA ASP A 124 -0.32 -1.93 -23.40
C ASP A 124 -0.47 -0.43 -23.73
N ASP A 125 -1.40 -0.16 -24.64
CA ASP A 125 -1.73 1.20 -25.09
C ASP A 125 -2.25 2.08 -23.93
N VAL A 126 -2.94 1.50 -22.94
CA VAL A 126 -3.49 2.26 -21.81
C VAL A 126 -2.34 2.76 -20.93
N MET A 127 -1.42 1.86 -20.59
CA MET A 127 -0.21 2.21 -19.86
C MET A 127 0.59 3.29 -20.60
N LYS A 128 0.80 3.11 -21.90
CA LYS A 128 1.53 4.05 -22.75
C LYS A 128 0.90 5.45 -22.72
N ASN A 129 -0.42 5.52 -22.95
CA ASN A 129 -1.17 6.78 -22.91
C ASN A 129 -1.12 7.47 -21.53
N ILE A 130 -1.14 6.70 -20.44
CA ILE A 130 -1.02 7.26 -19.09
C ILE A 130 0.37 7.86 -18.88
N LEU A 131 1.44 7.18 -19.32
CA LEU A 131 2.83 7.61 -19.09
C LEU A 131 3.30 8.73 -20.02
N GLU A 132 2.81 8.79 -21.26
CA GLU A 132 3.18 9.81 -22.24
C GLU A 132 2.60 11.19 -21.93
N LYS A 133 1.54 11.26 -21.13
CA LYS A 133 0.91 12.53 -20.76
C LYS A 133 1.88 13.40 -19.95
N VAL A 134 2.07 14.63 -20.42
CA VAL A 134 2.94 15.63 -19.77
C VAL A 134 2.49 15.86 -18.32
N SER A 135 3.43 15.69 -17.38
CA SER A 135 3.21 16.02 -15.97
C SER A 135 3.30 17.54 -15.78
N THR A 136 2.24 18.13 -15.24
CA THR A 136 2.17 19.57 -14.95
C THR A 136 2.74 19.91 -13.58
N THR A 137 2.70 18.96 -12.65
CA THR A 137 3.05 19.18 -11.24
C THR A 137 4.53 18.90 -11.01
N THR A 138 5.23 19.81 -10.32
CA THR A 138 6.58 19.54 -9.81
C THR A 138 6.48 18.63 -8.59
N VAL A 139 6.92 17.38 -8.72
CA VAL A 139 6.88 16.38 -7.64
C VAL A 139 8.27 16.20 -7.05
N ASN A 140 8.34 16.18 -5.71
CA ASN A 140 9.58 15.95 -4.98
C ASN A 140 9.42 14.77 -4.01
N PHE A 141 10.24 13.74 -4.17
CA PHE A 141 10.22 12.53 -3.33
C PHE A 141 11.11 12.61 -2.08
N ASN A 142 11.76 13.75 -1.82
CA ASN A 142 12.55 13.95 -0.61
C ASN A 142 11.68 13.76 0.64
N HIS A 143 12.27 13.21 1.69
CA HIS A 143 11.57 12.92 2.93
C HIS A 143 10.92 14.18 3.53
N HIS A 144 9.60 14.14 3.72
CA HIS A 144 8.86 15.21 4.40
C HIS A 144 8.71 14.87 5.89
N GLN A 145 8.86 15.86 6.76
CA GLN A 145 8.82 15.68 8.22
C GLN A 145 7.52 15.04 8.73
N ASP A 146 6.38 15.39 8.11
CA ASP A 146 5.05 14.86 8.45
C ASP A 146 4.65 13.59 7.66
N ALA A 147 5.56 13.06 6.84
CA ALA A 147 5.29 11.83 6.10
C ALA A 147 5.18 10.58 7.01
N PRO A 148 6.04 10.40 8.04
CA PRO A 148 5.87 9.35 9.04
C PRO A 148 4.51 9.44 9.71
N LEU A 149 3.95 8.29 10.04
CA LEU A 149 2.60 8.23 10.58
C LEU A 149 2.64 8.40 12.09
N PRO A 150 1.72 9.18 12.67
CA PRO A 150 1.62 9.31 14.12
C PRO A 150 1.28 7.96 14.79
N SER A 151 0.64 7.05 14.05
CA SER A 151 0.31 5.68 14.50
C SER A 151 1.42 4.66 14.19
N SER A 152 2.65 5.09 13.93
CA SER A 152 3.78 4.17 13.68
C SER A 152 4.04 3.29 14.92
N GLY A 153 4.09 1.97 14.72
CA GLY A 153 4.28 0.99 15.80
C GLY A 153 3.00 0.44 16.44
N LEU A 154 1.81 0.97 16.11
CA LEU A 154 0.54 0.41 16.56
C LEU A 154 0.08 -0.75 15.67
N LEU A 155 -0.59 -1.75 16.26
CA LEU A 155 -1.21 -2.84 15.51
C LEU A 155 -2.48 -2.33 14.81
N ARG A 156 -2.41 -2.17 13.49
CA ARG A 156 -3.52 -1.65 12.66
C ARG A 156 -4.36 -2.79 12.11
N PHE A 157 -3.76 -3.57 11.21
CA PHE A 157 -4.40 -4.69 10.54
C PHE A 157 -4.03 -5.99 11.21
N GLN A 158 -4.98 -6.91 11.31
CA GLN A 158 -4.71 -8.24 11.83
C GLN A 158 -3.84 -9.00 10.84
N MET A 159 -2.71 -9.50 11.32
CA MET A 159 -2.00 -10.53 10.57
C MET A 159 -2.83 -11.81 10.63
N ASN A 160 -2.89 -12.50 9.50
CA ASN A 160 -3.54 -13.81 9.45
C ASN A 160 -2.87 -14.73 10.50
N PRO A 161 -3.67 -15.43 11.33
CA PRO A 161 -3.14 -16.20 12.45
C PRO A 161 -2.26 -17.37 12.00
N THR A 162 -2.48 -17.93 10.79
CA THR A 162 -1.64 -18.98 10.21
C THR A 162 -1.37 -18.76 8.71
N ALA A 163 -0.33 -19.40 8.19
CA ALA A 163 -0.08 -19.45 6.75
C ALA A 163 -1.22 -20.20 6.04
N ASN A 164 -1.67 -19.68 4.89
CA ASN A 164 -2.85 -20.18 4.14
C ASN A 164 -4.19 -20.04 4.89
N TRP A 165 -4.29 -19.07 5.81
CA TRP A 165 -5.56 -18.70 6.42
C TRP A 165 -6.56 -18.19 5.39
N GLY A 166 -7.70 -18.86 5.27
CA GLY A 166 -8.74 -18.56 4.29
C GLY A 166 -9.43 -19.83 3.81
N PRO A 167 -10.40 -19.71 2.89
CA PRO A 167 -11.01 -20.87 2.24
C PRO A 167 -9.91 -21.73 1.62
N GLY A 168 -9.87 -23.01 2.00
CA GLY A 168 -8.89 -23.96 1.48
C GLY A 168 -8.97 -24.11 -0.04
N ILE A 169 -7.95 -24.70 -0.64
CA ILE A 169 -7.94 -25.00 -2.08
C ILE A 169 -9.11 -25.93 -2.38
N ARG A 170 -9.83 -25.67 -3.48
CA ARG A 170 -10.87 -26.59 -4.00
C ARG A 170 -10.28 -27.99 -4.12
N GLY A 171 -10.91 -28.99 -3.50
CA GLY A 171 -10.46 -30.38 -3.59
C GLY A 171 -10.23 -30.80 -5.03
N SER A 172 -9.01 -31.26 -5.34
CA SER A 172 -8.63 -31.82 -6.64
C SER A 172 -8.49 -33.33 -6.50
N SER A 173 -9.06 -34.11 -7.42
CA SER A 173 -9.11 -35.58 -7.36
C SER A 173 -7.80 -36.29 -7.71
N ASN A 174 -6.69 -35.56 -7.89
CA ASN A 174 -5.41 -36.18 -8.25
C ASN A 174 -4.60 -36.54 -6.99
N SER A 175 -4.28 -37.83 -6.87
CA SER A 175 -3.64 -38.52 -5.72
C SER A 175 -2.17 -38.18 -5.46
N ASN A 176 -1.65 -37.14 -6.10
CA ASN A 176 -0.43 -36.46 -5.68
C ASN A 176 -0.63 -34.99 -6.02
N SER A 177 -0.64 -34.12 -5.02
CA SER A 177 -1.02 -32.74 -5.24
C SER A 177 0.06 -32.08 -6.12
N GLU A 178 -0.30 -31.80 -7.37
CA GLU A 178 0.52 -31.01 -8.31
C GLU A 178 0.93 -29.66 -7.70
N TRP A 179 0.19 -29.24 -6.67
CA TRP A 179 0.47 -28.10 -5.81
C TRP A 179 1.68 -28.28 -4.89
N ASP A 180 1.86 -29.41 -4.20
CA ASP A 180 3.04 -29.66 -3.35
C ASP A 180 4.31 -29.70 -4.19
N VAL A 181 4.27 -30.38 -5.33
CA VAL A 181 5.38 -30.43 -6.29
C VAL A 181 5.68 -29.02 -6.84
N ASN A 182 4.66 -28.21 -7.11
CA ASN A 182 4.86 -26.83 -7.56
C ASN A 182 5.30 -25.88 -6.45
N GLN A 183 4.91 -26.10 -5.19
CA GLN A 183 5.36 -25.37 -4.02
C GLN A 183 6.87 -25.58 -3.80
N GLU A 184 7.34 -26.83 -3.85
CA GLU A 184 8.76 -27.16 -3.78
C GLU A 184 9.55 -26.62 -4.98
N LYS A 185 8.98 -26.69 -6.19
CA LYS A 185 9.57 -26.04 -7.38
C LYS A 185 9.61 -24.51 -7.27
N ARG A 186 8.62 -23.87 -6.63
CA ARG A 186 8.60 -22.41 -6.39
C ARG A 186 9.61 -22.01 -5.32
N LYS A 187 9.68 -22.74 -4.20
CA LYS A 187 10.66 -22.54 -3.12
C LYS A 187 12.09 -22.74 -3.63
N SER A 188 12.35 -23.80 -4.40
CA SER A 188 13.68 -24.06 -5.00
C SER A 188 14.08 -23.06 -6.09
N LYS A 189 13.15 -22.28 -6.63
CA LYS A 189 13.43 -21.21 -7.62
C LYS A 189 13.54 -19.83 -6.99
N GLN A 190 13.10 -19.61 -5.76
CA GLN A 190 13.33 -18.37 -5.02
C GLN A 190 14.83 -18.22 -4.70
N ASN A 191 15.35 -16.99 -4.75
CA ASN A 191 16.75 -16.61 -4.49
C ASN A 191 17.84 -17.19 -5.40
N LYS A 192 17.52 -17.94 -6.48
CA LYS A 192 18.54 -18.43 -7.42
C LYS A 192 19.42 -17.33 -8.03
N LYS A 193 18.86 -16.14 -8.33
CA LYS A 193 19.65 -14.98 -8.79
C LYS A 193 20.55 -14.40 -7.70
N LYS A 194 20.13 -14.46 -6.43
CA LYS A 194 20.87 -13.94 -5.27
C LYS A 194 22.07 -14.84 -4.92
N GLN A 195 21.87 -16.17 -5.01
CA GLN A 195 22.94 -17.17 -4.84
C GLN A 195 23.97 -17.13 -5.98
N LYS A 196 23.54 -16.88 -7.22
CA LYS A 196 24.47 -16.78 -8.36
C LYS A 196 25.42 -15.58 -8.22
N ALA A 197 24.91 -14.42 -7.80
CA ALA A 197 25.73 -13.23 -7.53
C ALA A 197 26.70 -13.40 -6.34
N GLN A 198 26.31 -14.16 -5.31
CA GLN A 198 27.20 -14.49 -4.18
C GLN A 198 28.33 -15.45 -4.59
N ASN A 199 28.04 -16.44 -5.45
CA ASN A 199 29.06 -17.37 -5.92
C ASN A 199 30.02 -16.75 -6.93
N GLU A 200 29.57 -15.79 -7.76
CA GLU A 200 30.46 -15.05 -8.67
C GLU A 200 31.42 -14.13 -7.90
N ASN A 201 30.99 -13.50 -6.79
CA ASN A 201 31.86 -12.70 -5.94
C ASN A 201 32.87 -13.53 -5.11
N ASN A 202 32.54 -14.78 -4.78
CA ASN A 202 33.44 -15.67 -4.03
C ASN A 202 34.46 -16.41 -4.91
N SER A 203 34.36 -16.30 -6.24
CA SER A 203 35.30 -16.92 -7.19
C SER A 203 36.41 -15.94 -7.65
N LEU A 204 36.39 -14.70 -7.14
CA LEU A 204 37.35 -13.64 -7.46
C LEU A 204 38.35 -13.36 -6.32
N TYR A 205 38.44 -14.26 -5.34
CA TYR A 205 39.48 -14.29 -4.31
C TYR A 205 40.12 -15.67 -4.23
#